data_AF-A0A3M1M5M9-F1
#
_entry.id   AF-A0A3M1M5M9-F1
#
_cell.length_a   1.000
_cell.length_b   1.000
_cell.length_c   1.000
_cell.angle_alpha   90.00
_cell.angle_beta   90.00
_cell.angle_gamma   90.00
#
_symmetry.space_group_name_H-M   'P 1'
#
loop_
_entity.id
_entity.type
_entity.pdbx_description
1 polymer ?
#
loop_
_entity_poly.entity_id
_entity_poly.type
_entity_poly.pdbx_seq_one_letter_code
_entity_poly.pdbx_strand_id
1 'polypeptide(L)'
;MPASSLAFQYATGVLPILWLATLWGARALTETQRGYGSGFEPDATSAAIGAAAAGLVLSLYVGQLPYSRPTLLDVRAQTYGAGKDWSRGPGAPIGRWLNEHTRSLRGTPDATVLATGRAAAHLIGVRELETIGQYLQRREALSQLPDRRGHPLRAYQWILIDRDDGLHQTRQEVDAVEQEAVAEGFEVIDRLETLVLYRRLPGE
;
A
#
# COMPACT_ATOMS: atom_id res chain seq x y z
N MET A 1 -1.61 -5.22 11.30
CA MET A 1 -2.49 -4.09 10.90
C MET A 1 -2.68 -4.18 9.40
N PRO A 2 -3.82 -3.80 8.79
CA PRO A 2 -3.85 -3.64 7.34
C PRO A 2 -2.86 -2.53 6.95
N ALA A 3 -2.08 -2.76 5.91
CA ALA A 3 -1.07 -1.82 5.45
C ALA A 3 -1.66 -0.44 5.16
N SER A 4 -0.98 0.61 5.60
CA SER A 4 -1.34 2.02 5.38
C SER A 4 -0.95 2.48 3.98
N SER A 5 -1.33 1.74 2.94
CA SER A 5 -1.01 2.13 1.56
C SER A 5 -1.56 3.53 1.26
N LEU A 6 -0.84 4.34 0.48
CA LEU A 6 -1.33 5.65 0.03
C LEU A 6 -2.73 5.52 -0.60
N ALA A 7 -2.99 4.43 -1.34
CA ALA A 7 -4.30 4.10 -1.88
C ALA A 7 -5.37 3.82 -0.81
N PHE A 8 -5.00 3.31 0.37
CA PHE A 8 -5.88 3.18 1.53
C PHE A 8 -6.07 4.49 2.30
N GLN A 9 -5.06 5.36 2.37
CA GLN A 9 -5.18 6.68 3.03
C GLN A 9 -6.18 7.57 2.30
N TYR A 10 -6.11 7.63 0.97
CA TYR A 10 -7.12 8.31 0.15
C TYR A 10 -8.50 7.69 0.32
N ALA A 11 -8.61 6.36 0.42
CA ALA A 11 -9.86 5.68 0.73
C ALA A 11 -10.48 6.16 2.04
N THR A 12 -9.69 6.11 3.12
CA THR A 12 -10.18 6.37 4.47
C THR A 12 -10.52 7.84 4.70
N GLY A 13 -9.88 8.77 3.97
CA GLY A 13 -10.18 10.20 4.04
C GLY A 13 -11.29 10.64 3.07
N VAL A 14 -11.23 10.20 1.81
CA VAL A 14 -12.09 10.72 0.74
C VAL A 14 -13.46 10.01 0.71
N LEU A 15 -13.54 8.71 1.00
CA LEU A 15 -14.80 7.99 0.95
C LEU A 15 -15.85 8.51 1.95
N PRO A 16 -15.51 8.79 3.23
CA PRO A 16 -16.49 9.37 4.15
C PRO A 16 -16.95 10.76 3.72
N ILE A 17 -16.05 11.58 3.16
CA ILE A 17 -16.38 12.91 2.66
C ILE A 17 -17.35 12.81 1.46
N LEU A 18 -17.07 11.93 0.50
CA LEU A 18 -17.94 11.70 -0.66
C LEU A 18 -19.29 11.09 -0.25
N TRP A 19 -19.30 10.18 0.72
CA TRP A 19 -20.53 9.60 1.27
C TRP A 19 -21.40 10.66 1.96
N LEU A 20 -20.80 11.51 2.80
CA LEU A 20 -21.50 12.62 3.45
C LEU A 20 -22.01 13.64 2.44
N ALA A 21 -21.22 13.96 1.41
CA ALA A 21 -21.67 14.83 0.31
C ALA A 21 -22.87 14.23 -0.44
N THR A 22 -22.89 12.91 -0.63
CA THR A 22 -24.02 12.20 -1.27
C THR A 22 -25.28 12.29 -0.40
N LEU A 23 -25.17 12.03 0.91
CA LEU A 23 -26.29 12.13 1.85
C LEU A 23 -26.83 13.56 1.96
N TRP A 24 -25.94 14.54 2.00
CA TRP A 24 -26.32 15.96 2.09
C TRP A 24 -27.03 16.43 0.81
N GLY A 25 -26.50 16.05 -0.37
CA GLY A 25 -27.16 16.35 -1.66
C GLY A 25 -28.53 15.68 -1.81
N ALA A 26 -28.67 14.41 -1.40
CA ALA A 26 -29.94 13.70 -1.42
C ALA A 26 -30.99 14.33 -0.46
N ARG A 27 -30.55 14.79 0.72
CA ARG A 27 -31.42 15.48 1.67
C ARG A 27 -31.87 16.84 1.16
N ALA A 28 -30.95 17.64 0.61
CA ALA A 28 -31.26 18.95 0.01
C ALA A 28 -32.31 18.81 -1.11
N LEU A 29 -32.18 17.82 -2.00
CA LEU A 29 -33.18 17.49 -3.01
C LEU A 29 -34.57 17.20 -2.43
N THR A 30 -34.61 16.44 -1.33
CA THR A 30 -35.87 16.05 -0.66
C THR A 30 -36.53 17.25 0.02
N GLU A 31 -35.74 18.18 0.56
CA GLU A 31 -36.22 19.40 1.21
C GLU A 31 -36.71 20.43 0.17
N THR A 32 -36.04 20.59 -0.98
CA THR A 32 -36.49 21.44 -2.08
C THR A 32 -37.81 20.93 -2.70
N GLN A 33 -37.99 19.61 -2.82
CA GLN A 33 -39.26 19.03 -3.29
C GLN A 33 -40.43 19.17 -2.31
N ARG A 34 -40.17 19.38 -1.01
CA ARG A 34 -41.21 19.47 0.03
C ARG A 34 -41.76 20.87 0.29
N GLY A 35 -41.25 21.89 -0.41
CA GLY A 35 -41.84 23.23 -0.42
C GLY A 35 -41.87 23.90 0.95
N TYR A 36 -40.77 24.55 1.33
CA TYR A 36 -40.81 25.61 2.34
C TYR A 36 -40.22 26.88 1.74
N GLY A 37 -41.05 27.90 1.60
CA GLY A 37 -40.64 29.21 1.10
C GLY A 37 -39.65 29.87 2.05
N SER A 38 -38.40 29.99 1.62
CA SER A 38 -37.45 30.94 2.19
C SER A 38 -36.31 31.19 1.20
N GLY A 39 -36.40 32.30 0.45
CA GLY A 39 -35.32 33.22 0.01
C GLY A 39 -33.96 32.73 -0.53
N PHE A 40 -33.72 31.43 -0.64
CA PHE A 40 -32.49 30.84 -1.14
C PHE A 40 -32.95 29.62 -1.93
N GLU A 41 -32.87 29.66 -3.26
CA GLU A 41 -33.06 28.48 -4.10
C GLU A 41 -31.70 27.77 -4.20
N PRO A 42 -31.41 26.75 -3.37
CA PRO A 42 -30.33 25.85 -3.69
C PRO A 42 -30.71 25.13 -4.98
N ASP A 43 -29.93 25.34 -6.04
CA ASP A 43 -30.13 24.71 -7.34
C ASP A 43 -30.09 23.19 -7.18
N ALA A 44 -31.27 22.57 -7.03
CA ALA A 44 -31.44 21.15 -6.72
C ALA A 44 -30.73 20.26 -7.75
N THR A 45 -30.59 20.75 -8.98
CA THR A 45 -29.84 20.14 -10.07
C THR A 45 -28.37 19.95 -9.71
N SER A 46 -27.74 20.98 -9.12
CA SER A 46 -26.33 20.93 -8.71
C SER A 46 -26.08 19.92 -7.59
N ALA A 47 -27.00 19.84 -6.61
CA ALA A 47 -26.93 18.87 -5.52
C ALA A 47 -27.15 17.43 -6.01
N ALA A 48 -28.07 17.23 -6.96
CA ALA A 48 -28.29 15.94 -7.62
C ALA A 48 -27.07 15.45 -8.39
N ILE A 49 -26.48 16.34 -9.19
CA ILE A 49 -25.27 16.06 -9.97
C ILE A 49 -24.10 15.76 -9.02
N GLY A 50 -23.96 16.51 -7.93
CA GLY A 50 -22.93 16.27 -6.92
C GLY A 50 -23.07 14.90 -6.23
N ALA A 51 -24.29 14.52 -5.84
CA ALA A 51 -24.56 13.21 -5.24
C ALA A 51 -24.35 12.06 -6.25
N ALA A 52 -24.77 12.24 -7.50
CA ALA A 52 -24.54 11.25 -8.56
C ALA A 52 -23.03 11.10 -8.88
N ALA A 53 -22.30 12.21 -8.97
CA ALA A 53 -20.85 12.19 -9.18
C ALA A 53 -20.12 11.51 -8.01
N ALA A 54 -20.47 11.84 -6.76
CA ALA A 54 -19.91 11.20 -5.58
C ALA A 54 -20.24 9.70 -5.53
N GLY A 55 -21.49 9.31 -5.82
CA GLY A 55 -21.92 7.91 -5.92
C GLY A 55 -21.20 7.13 -7.02
N LEU A 56 -20.95 7.73 -8.18
CA LEU A 56 -20.17 7.13 -9.26
C LEU A 56 -18.70 6.96 -8.88
N VAL A 57 -18.08 7.95 -8.24
CA VAL A 57 -16.71 7.86 -7.74
C VAL A 57 -16.59 6.78 -6.67
N LEU A 58 -17.55 6.68 -5.75
CA LEU A 58 -17.65 5.61 -4.76
C LEU A 58 -17.81 4.23 -5.41
N SER A 59 -18.68 4.11 -6.42
CA SER A 59 -18.93 2.85 -7.13
C SER A 59 -17.73 2.38 -7.94
N LEU A 60 -16.97 3.31 -8.52
CA LEU A 60 -15.69 3.03 -9.17
C LEU A 60 -14.64 2.54 -8.17
N TYR A 61 -14.60 3.15 -6.98
CA TYR A 61 -13.65 2.79 -5.93
C TYR A 61 -13.90 1.39 -5.36
N VAL A 62 -15.17 1.05 -5.14
CA VAL A 62 -15.61 -0.28 -4.65
C VAL A 62 -15.74 -1.29 -5.81
N GLY A 63 -15.50 -0.86 -7.05
CA GLY A 63 -15.66 -1.60 -8.32
C GLY A 63 -16.95 -2.38 -8.43
N GLN A 64 -18.06 -1.74 -8.06
CA GLN A 64 -19.40 -2.31 -8.19
C GLN A 64 -19.95 -2.22 -9.61
N LEU A 65 -19.17 -1.73 -10.58
CA LEU A 65 -19.58 -1.68 -11.99
C LEU A 65 -19.13 -2.95 -12.74
N PRO A 66 -19.93 -3.45 -13.69
CA PRO A 66 -19.65 -4.70 -14.41
C PRO A 66 -18.37 -4.70 -15.25
N TYR A 67 -17.73 -3.53 -15.43
CA TYR A 67 -16.44 -3.39 -16.15
C TYR A 67 -15.29 -2.96 -15.22
N SER A 68 -15.51 -2.90 -13.91
CA SER A 68 -14.47 -2.57 -12.95
C SER A 68 -13.45 -3.71 -12.86
N ARG A 69 -12.17 -3.37 -13.04
CA ARG A 69 -11.03 -4.26 -12.77
C ARG A 69 -10.92 -4.55 -11.27
N PRO A 70 -10.15 -5.57 -10.84
CA PRO A 70 -10.03 -5.95 -9.43
C PRO A 70 -9.82 -4.73 -8.54
N THR A 71 -10.68 -4.59 -7.54
CA THR A 71 -10.75 -3.39 -6.69
C THR A 71 -9.67 -3.41 -5.63
N LEU A 72 -9.46 -2.28 -4.94
CA LEU A 72 -8.58 -2.25 -3.77
C LEU A 72 -9.03 -3.25 -2.67
N LEU A 73 -10.32 -3.59 -2.62
CA LEU A 73 -10.85 -4.64 -1.73
C LEU A 73 -10.53 -6.05 -2.24
N ASP A 74 -10.56 -6.30 -3.56
CA ASP A 74 -10.14 -7.57 -4.14
C ASP A 74 -8.63 -7.77 -4.01
N VAL A 75 -7.85 -6.70 -4.22
CA VAL A 75 -6.41 -6.69 -3.95
C VAL A 75 -6.19 -6.98 -2.46
N ARG A 76 -6.95 -6.39 -1.53
CA ARG A 76 -6.87 -6.71 -0.10
C ARG A 76 -7.23 -8.18 0.19
N ALA A 77 -8.28 -8.71 -0.42
CA ALA A 77 -8.73 -10.08 -0.21
C ALA A 77 -7.72 -11.11 -0.77
N GLN A 78 -7.12 -10.83 -1.93
CA GLN A 78 -6.05 -11.64 -2.53
C GLN A 78 -4.75 -11.53 -1.74
N THR A 79 -4.40 -10.32 -1.30
CA THR A 79 -3.14 -10.04 -0.59
C THR A 79 -3.12 -10.64 0.83
N TYR A 80 -4.25 -10.62 1.52
CA TYR A 80 -4.33 -11.09 2.91
C TYR A 80 -4.92 -12.50 3.05
N GLY A 81 -5.42 -13.09 1.96
CA GLY A 81 -6.08 -14.40 1.95
C GLY A 81 -7.37 -14.40 2.78
N ALA A 82 -8.42 -15.04 2.30
CA ALA A 82 -9.62 -15.29 3.11
C ALA A 82 -9.39 -16.31 4.25
N GLY A 83 -8.15 -16.79 4.43
CA GLY A 83 -7.75 -17.65 5.53
C GLY A 83 -7.73 -16.87 6.84
N LYS A 84 -8.36 -17.42 7.88
CA LYS A 84 -8.36 -16.94 9.27
C LYS A 84 -6.96 -16.98 9.92
N ASP A 85 -5.91 -16.59 9.22
CA ASP A 85 -4.58 -16.59 9.79
C ASP A 85 -4.34 -15.30 10.59
N TRP A 86 -4.85 -15.34 11.83
CA TRP A 86 -4.71 -14.26 12.81
C TRP A 86 -3.26 -14.06 13.26
N SER A 87 -2.32 -14.92 12.82
CA SER A 87 -0.87 -14.81 13.08
C SER A 87 -0.28 -13.46 12.67
N ARG A 88 -0.93 -12.76 11.73
CA ARG A 88 -0.52 -11.44 11.20
C ARG A 88 -1.31 -10.26 11.79
N GLY A 89 -2.17 -10.52 12.78
CA GLY A 89 -2.92 -9.51 13.51
C GLY A 89 -2.03 -8.54 14.30
N PRO A 90 -2.50 -7.33 14.64
CA PRO A 90 -1.71 -6.30 15.35
C PRO A 90 -1.07 -6.77 16.67
N GLY A 91 -1.69 -7.73 17.35
CA GLY A 91 -1.22 -8.31 18.61
C GLY A 91 -0.57 -9.68 18.45
N ALA A 92 -0.42 -10.21 17.24
CA ALA A 92 0.19 -11.50 16.98
C ALA A 92 1.70 -11.37 16.73
N PRO A 93 2.51 -12.44 16.91
CA PRO A 93 3.97 -12.36 16.82
C PRO A 93 4.48 -11.71 15.53
N ILE A 94 4.01 -12.16 14.37
CA ILE A 94 4.39 -11.63 13.04
C ILE A 94 4.02 -10.15 12.93
N GLY A 95 2.82 -9.77 13.38
CA GLY A 95 2.36 -8.39 13.35
C GLY A 95 3.17 -7.47 14.27
N ARG A 96 3.57 -7.94 15.46
CA ARG A 96 4.44 -7.18 16.37
C ARG A 96 5.83 -7.01 15.79
N TRP A 97 6.40 -8.07 15.25
CA TRP A 97 7.71 -8.06 14.61
C TRP A 97 7.75 -7.07 13.43
N LEU A 98 6.76 -7.12 12.53
CA LEU A 98 6.66 -6.17 11.42
C LEU A 98 6.51 -4.74 11.92
N ASN A 99 5.67 -4.51 12.93
CA ASN A 99 5.47 -3.17 13.48
C ASN A 99 6.74 -2.60 14.13
N GLU A 100 7.50 -3.42 14.84
CA GLU A 100 8.75 -3.02 15.48
C GLU A 100 9.78 -2.57 14.44
N HIS A 101 10.08 -3.42 13.46
CA HIS A 101 11.05 -3.09 12.41
C HIS A 101 10.58 -1.97 11.50
N THR A 102 9.29 -1.91 11.18
CA THR A 102 8.72 -0.80 10.42
C THR A 102 8.90 0.53 11.14
N ARG A 103 8.67 0.58 12.46
CA ARG A 103 8.89 1.80 13.25
C ARG A 103 10.36 2.18 13.29
N SER A 104 11.25 1.21 13.48
CA SER A 104 12.71 1.42 13.47
C SER A 104 13.18 2.00 12.13
N LEU A 105 12.78 1.39 11.01
CA LEU A 105 13.15 1.81 9.67
C LEU A 105 12.60 3.20 9.32
N ARG A 106 11.36 3.51 9.69
CA ARG A 106 10.78 4.85 9.53
C ARG A 106 11.47 5.90 10.40
N GLY A 107 11.98 5.52 11.57
CA GLY A 107 12.75 6.38 12.45
C GLY A 107 14.21 6.58 12.02
N THR A 108 14.70 5.80 11.05
CA THR A 108 16.07 5.87 10.55
C THR A 108 16.16 6.92 9.44
N PRO A 109 16.92 8.02 9.64
CA PRO A 109 17.12 9.01 8.58
C PRO A 109 17.73 8.37 7.34
N ASP A 110 17.25 8.80 6.17
CA ASP A 110 17.77 8.39 4.86
C ASP A 110 17.71 6.90 4.52
N ALA A 111 16.96 6.10 5.28
CA ALA A 111 16.79 4.67 5.02
C ALA A 111 16.29 4.42 3.59
N THR A 112 17.06 3.61 2.84
CA THR A 112 16.69 3.07 1.54
C THR A 112 16.33 1.60 1.70
N VAL A 113 15.08 1.25 1.37
CA VAL A 113 14.52 -0.06 1.68
C VAL A 113 13.98 -0.73 0.43
N LEU A 114 14.39 -1.98 0.21
CA LEU A 114 13.74 -2.89 -0.72
C LEU A 114 12.85 -3.85 0.08
N ALA A 115 11.58 -4.01 -0.29
CA ALA A 115 10.69 -4.89 0.45
C ALA A 115 9.72 -5.68 -0.42
N THR A 116 9.25 -6.82 0.08
CA THR A 116 8.10 -7.52 -0.51
C THR A 116 6.85 -6.64 -0.45
N GLY A 117 5.93 -6.77 -1.42
CA GLY A 117 4.80 -5.83 -1.60
C GLY A 117 4.00 -5.51 -0.34
N ARG A 118 3.62 -6.51 0.44
CA ARG A 118 2.90 -6.33 1.72
C ARG A 118 3.72 -5.61 2.76
N ALA A 119 4.97 -6.03 2.92
CA ALA A 119 5.89 -5.42 3.87
C ALA A 119 6.19 -3.96 3.49
N ALA A 120 6.38 -3.67 2.20
CA ALA A 120 6.57 -2.32 1.67
C ALA A 120 5.40 -1.40 2.01
N ALA A 121 4.16 -1.90 1.94
CA ALA A 121 2.99 -1.11 2.27
C ALA A 121 2.94 -0.69 3.76
N HIS A 122 3.72 -1.36 4.64
CA HIS A 122 3.97 -0.90 6.01
C HIS A 122 5.07 0.15 6.10
N LEU A 123 5.99 0.23 5.15
CA LEU A 123 7.16 1.12 5.21
C LEU A 123 6.93 2.51 4.59
N ILE A 124 5.69 2.86 4.26
CA ILE A 124 5.37 4.21 3.73
C ILE A 124 5.83 5.29 4.72
N GLY A 125 6.69 6.19 4.24
CA GLY A 125 7.33 7.23 5.03
C GLY A 125 8.84 7.08 5.18
N VAL A 126 9.44 5.95 4.77
CA VAL A 126 10.90 5.88 4.57
C VAL A 126 11.31 6.70 3.33
N ARG A 127 12.56 7.18 3.29
CA ARG A 127 13.05 8.12 2.25
C ARG A 127 12.97 7.50 0.85
N GLU A 128 13.48 6.29 0.70
CA GLU A 128 13.37 5.52 -0.54
C GLU A 128 12.83 4.14 -0.23
N LEU A 129 11.77 3.76 -0.93
CA LEU A 129 11.13 2.46 -0.81
C LEU A 129 10.86 1.92 -2.21
N GLU A 130 11.30 0.71 -2.47
CA GLU A 130 10.93 -0.03 -3.68
C GLU A 130 10.40 -1.42 -3.31
N THR A 131 9.46 -1.91 -4.10
CA THR A 131 8.99 -3.30 -3.97
C THR A 131 9.88 -4.25 -4.76
N ILE A 132 10.07 -5.49 -4.29
CA ILE A 132 10.83 -6.51 -5.02
C ILE A 132 10.30 -6.71 -6.45
N GLY A 133 8.99 -6.78 -6.63
CA GLY A 133 8.39 -6.89 -7.97
C GLY A 133 8.78 -5.73 -8.90
N GLN A 134 8.75 -4.48 -8.41
CA GLN A 134 9.15 -3.31 -9.22
C GLN A 134 10.66 -3.26 -9.49
N TYR A 135 11.47 -3.60 -8.48
CA TYR A 135 12.92 -3.70 -8.60
C TYR A 135 13.29 -4.67 -9.72
N LEU A 136 12.69 -5.85 -9.76
CA LEU A 136 12.95 -6.86 -10.78
C LEU A 136 12.55 -6.39 -12.18
N GLN A 137 11.37 -5.79 -12.32
CA GLN A 137 10.90 -5.24 -13.59
C GLN A 137 11.82 -4.15 -14.16
N ARG A 138 12.45 -3.36 -13.29
CA ARG A 138 13.28 -2.21 -13.67
C ARG A 138 14.77 -2.49 -13.56
N ARG A 139 15.16 -3.70 -13.17
CA ARG A 139 16.55 -4.04 -12.83
C ARG A 139 17.53 -3.68 -13.94
N GLU A 140 17.19 -3.98 -15.19
CA GLU A 140 18.04 -3.65 -16.33
C GLU A 140 18.27 -2.14 -16.46
N ALA A 141 17.21 -1.34 -16.34
CA ALA A 141 17.30 0.12 -16.37
C ALA A 141 18.06 0.67 -15.15
N LEU A 142 17.86 0.09 -13.96
CA LEU A 142 18.59 0.46 -12.75
C LEU A 142 20.10 0.21 -12.90
N SER A 143 20.49 -0.92 -13.51
CA SER A 143 21.91 -1.25 -13.77
C SER A 143 22.62 -0.30 -14.71
N GLN A 144 21.88 0.55 -15.44
CA GLN A 144 22.44 1.58 -16.33
C GLN A 144 22.70 2.90 -15.60
N LEU A 145 22.17 3.09 -14.38
CA LEU A 145 22.34 4.32 -13.61
C LEU A 145 23.77 4.40 -13.04
N PRO A 146 24.39 5.60 -13.02
CA PRO A 146 25.77 5.77 -12.54
C PRO A 146 26.02 5.28 -11.11
N ASP A 147 25.05 5.47 -10.22
CA ASP A 147 25.09 5.11 -8.79
C ASP A 147 24.79 3.62 -8.52
N ARG A 148 24.31 2.88 -9.53
CA ARG A 148 23.78 1.51 -9.40
C ARG A 148 24.40 0.53 -10.38
N ARG A 149 25.47 0.96 -11.07
CA ARG A 149 26.03 0.26 -12.22
C ARG A 149 26.48 -1.15 -11.84
N GLY A 150 25.98 -2.14 -12.57
CA GLY A 150 26.31 -3.57 -12.38
C GLY A 150 25.65 -4.24 -11.17
N HIS A 151 25.45 -3.52 -10.06
CA HIS A 151 24.91 -4.08 -8.81
C HIS A 151 23.81 -3.18 -8.24
N PRO A 152 22.62 -3.12 -8.86
CA PRO A 152 21.56 -2.19 -8.45
C PRO A 152 21.02 -2.47 -7.06
N LEU A 153 21.16 -3.69 -6.54
CA LEU A 153 20.76 -4.05 -5.18
C LEU A 153 21.55 -3.27 -4.11
N ARG A 154 22.78 -2.84 -4.43
CA ARG A 154 23.66 -2.09 -3.51
C ARG A 154 23.14 -0.71 -3.13
N ALA A 155 22.19 -0.17 -3.87
CA ALA A 155 21.55 1.11 -3.55
C ALA A 155 20.66 1.03 -2.29
N TYR A 156 20.24 -0.18 -1.91
CA TYR A 156 19.41 -0.41 -0.75
C TYR A 156 20.27 -0.71 0.48
N GLN A 157 19.94 -0.09 1.60
CA GLN A 157 20.59 -0.35 2.88
C GLN A 157 19.89 -1.50 3.62
N TRP A 158 18.58 -1.64 3.41
CA TRP A 158 17.74 -2.61 4.09
C TRP A 158 16.94 -3.42 3.08
N ILE A 159 16.78 -4.71 3.35
CA ILE A 159 15.89 -5.57 2.57
C ILE A 159 14.94 -6.28 3.53
N LEU A 160 13.63 -6.07 3.37
CA LEU A 160 12.59 -6.68 4.20
C LEU A 160 11.77 -7.68 3.39
N ILE A 161 11.94 -8.97 3.69
CA ILE A 161 11.37 -10.06 2.93
C ILE A 161 10.31 -10.79 3.74
N ASP A 162 9.20 -11.06 3.08
CA ASP A 162 8.12 -11.93 3.53
C ASP A 162 7.99 -13.05 2.51
N ARG A 163 8.49 -14.24 2.85
CA ARG A 163 8.57 -15.38 1.91
C ARG A 163 7.21 -15.95 1.54
N ASP A 164 6.16 -15.61 2.29
CA ASP A 164 4.79 -15.98 1.97
C ASP A 164 4.07 -14.90 1.14
N ASP A 165 4.73 -13.77 0.85
CA ASP A 165 4.13 -12.69 0.08
C ASP A 165 4.19 -12.97 -1.43
N GLY A 166 3.05 -13.39 -1.98
CA GLY A 166 2.83 -13.55 -3.41
C GLY A 166 2.37 -12.27 -4.13
N LEU A 167 2.38 -11.11 -3.47
CA LEU A 167 1.92 -9.87 -4.07
C LEU A 167 3.02 -9.23 -4.93
N HIS A 168 2.84 -9.26 -6.26
CA HIS A 168 3.73 -8.68 -7.29
C HIS A 168 5.05 -9.40 -7.57
N GLN A 169 5.36 -10.48 -6.84
CA GLN A 169 6.51 -11.34 -7.11
C GLN A 169 6.19 -12.80 -6.80
N THR A 170 6.91 -13.71 -7.44
CA THR A 170 6.89 -15.14 -7.18
C THR A 170 7.88 -15.50 -6.08
N ARG A 171 7.70 -16.68 -5.47
CA ARG A 171 8.66 -17.19 -4.47
C ARG A 171 10.07 -17.38 -5.05
N GLN A 172 10.16 -17.83 -6.30
CA GLN A 172 11.45 -18.02 -6.97
C GLN A 172 12.18 -16.68 -7.17
N GLU A 173 11.46 -15.61 -7.48
CA GLU A 173 12.01 -14.26 -7.58
C GLU A 173 12.50 -13.73 -6.24
N VAL A 174 11.74 -13.97 -5.17
CA VAL A 174 12.17 -13.65 -3.79
C VAL A 174 13.44 -14.40 -3.44
N ASP A 175 13.49 -15.72 -3.68
CA ASP A 175 14.66 -16.56 -3.41
C ASP A 175 15.89 -16.07 -4.19
N ALA A 176 15.71 -15.62 -5.44
CA ALA A 176 16.80 -15.07 -6.26
C ALA A 176 17.34 -13.75 -5.68
N VAL A 177 16.45 -12.86 -5.21
CA VAL A 177 16.85 -11.61 -4.55
C VAL A 177 17.53 -11.88 -3.21
N GLU A 178 17.10 -12.88 -2.44
CA GLU A 178 17.79 -13.30 -1.21
C GLU A 178 19.20 -13.79 -1.48
N GLN A 179 19.38 -14.63 -2.51
CA GLN A 179 20.71 -15.12 -2.90
C GLN A 179 21.63 -13.98 -3.35
N GLU A 180 21.10 -13.04 -4.13
CA GLU A 180 21.83 -11.85 -4.55
C GLU A 180 22.19 -10.97 -3.34
N ALA A 181 21.26 -10.75 -2.41
CA ALA A 181 21.52 -9.97 -1.19
C ALA A 181 22.69 -10.57 -0.39
N VAL A 182 22.71 -11.88 -0.20
CA VAL A 182 23.81 -12.56 0.49
C VAL A 182 25.12 -12.40 -0.29
N ALA A 183 25.10 -12.55 -1.61
CA ALA A 183 26.28 -12.37 -2.47
C ALA A 183 26.82 -10.92 -2.43
N GLU A 184 25.95 -9.93 -2.23
CA GLU A 184 26.30 -8.51 -2.14
C GLU A 184 26.68 -8.05 -0.71
N GLY A 185 26.79 -8.99 0.23
CA GLY A 185 27.24 -8.73 1.60
C GLY A 185 26.15 -8.19 2.54
N PHE A 186 24.88 -8.46 2.25
CA PHE A 186 23.82 -8.20 3.20
C PHE A 186 23.80 -9.26 4.30
N GLU A 187 23.69 -8.81 5.55
CA GLU A 187 23.61 -9.66 6.72
C GLU A 187 22.18 -9.73 7.25
N VAL A 188 21.81 -10.88 7.79
CA VAL A 188 20.51 -11.04 8.47
C VAL A 188 20.60 -10.37 9.83
N ILE A 189 19.81 -9.32 10.03
CA ILE A 189 19.70 -8.61 11.32
C ILE A 189 18.69 -9.30 12.22
N ASP A 190 17.57 -9.73 11.65
CA ASP A 190 16.52 -10.41 12.40
C ASP A 190 15.68 -11.30 11.48
N ARG A 191 15.07 -12.33 12.06
CA ARG A 191 14.23 -13.31 11.37
C ARG A 191 13.13 -13.81 12.28
N LEU A 192 11.90 -13.85 11.75
CA LEU A 192 10.77 -14.51 12.39
C LEU A 192 9.99 -15.31 11.36
N GLU A 193 10.02 -16.63 11.47
CA GLU A 193 9.31 -17.55 10.58
C GLU A 193 9.64 -17.29 9.10
N THR A 194 8.71 -16.70 8.35
CA THR A 194 8.84 -16.37 6.93
C THR A 194 9.29 -14.94 6.66
N LEU A 195 9.42 -14.13 7.71
CA LEU A 195 9.93 -12.78 7.64
C LEU A 195 11.43 -12.73 7.92
N VAL A 196 12.15 -11.99 7.09
CA VAL A 196 13.60 -11.79 7.23
C VAL A 196 13.94 -10.32 6.96
N LEU A 197 14.71 -9.72 7.87
CA LEU A 197 15.26 -8.38 7.70
C LEU A 197 16.77 -8.49 7.46
N TYR A 198 17.20 -7.97 6.32
CA TYR A 198 18.60 -7.84 5.95
C TYR A 198 19.05 -6.39 6.07
N ARG A 199 20.34 -6.21 6.37
CA ARG A 199 21.01 -4.93 6.32
C ARG A 199 22.36 -5.08 5.65
N ARG A 200 22.71 -4.09 4.84
CA ARG A 200 24.08 -3.91 4.38
C ARG A 200 24.78 -2.90 5.27
N LEU A 201 25.89 -3.30 5.87
CA LEU A 201 26.75 -2.35 6.57
C LEU A 201 27.36 -1.40 5.51
N PRO A 202 27.40 -0.09 5.77
CA PRO A 202 28.13 0.82 4.90
C PRO A 202 29.58 0.33 4.82
N GLY A 203 30.06 0.05 3.62
CA GLY A 203 31.45 -0.31 3.40
C GLY A 203 32.34 0.85 3.83
N GLU A 204 33.42 0.55 4.55
CA GLU A 204 34.56 1.45 4.75
C GLU A 204 35.17 1.86 3.40
#